data_AF-A0A8T4XFY8-F1
#
_entry.id   AF-A0A8T4XFY8-F1
#
_cell.length_a   1.000
_cell.length_b   1.000
_cell.length_c   1.000
_cell.angle_alpha   90.00
_cell.angle_beta   90.00
_cell.angle_gamma   90.00
#
_symmetry.space_group_name_H-M   'P 1'
#
loop_
_entity.id
_entity.type
_entity.pdbx_description
1 polymer ?
#
loop_
_entity_poly.entity_id
_entity_poly.type
_entity_poly.pdbx_seq_one_letter_code
_entity_poly.pdbx_strand_id
1 'polypeptide(L)'
;GGTFTDPYSGMFTVSWQPPKEGLWWIIASFPGSKSYYPSCAQTPIVVTTPPPAPTPATPEQVEAVQSSVIQTLLPIVVSLVIVVIICLCLVAYDIRINRKILRQITR
;
A
#
# COMPACT_ATOMS: atom_id res chain seq x y z
N GLY A 1 -17.91 -17.19 21.37
CA GLY A 1 -18.04 -15.74 21.21
C GLY A 1 -17.98 -15.11 22.59
N GLY A 2 -17.23 -14.02 22.74
CA GLY A 2 -17.21 -13.23 23.98
C GLY A 2 -18.26 -12.13 23.97
N THR A 3 -18.65 -11.69 25.16
CA THR A 3 -19.41 -10.45 25.38
C THR A 3 -18.53 -9.46 26.14
N PHE A 4 -18.75 -8.18 25.90
CA PHE A 4 -18.05 -7.10 26.59
C PHE A 4 -18.99 -5.92 26.79
N THR A 5 -18.97 -5.36 27.98
CA THR A 5 -19.67 -4.11 28.30
C THR A 5 -18.62 -3.07 28.66
N ASP A 6 -18.61 -1.96 27.94
CA ASP A 6 -17.76 -0.82 28.29
C ASP A 6 -18.32 -0.14 29.56
N PRO A 7 -17.56 -0.11 30.67
CA PRO A 7 -18.02 0.48 31.92
C PRO A 7 -18.22 2.00 31.86
N TYR A 8 -17.62 2.69 30.89
CA TYR A 8 -17.71 4.15 30.77
C TYR A 8 -18.82 4.59 29.81
N SER A 9 -18.94 3.94 28.65
CA SER A 9 -19.95 4.30 27.64
C SER A 9 -21.26 3.52 27.79
N GLY A 10 -21.26 2.40 28.54
CA GLY A 10 -22.41 1.49 28.63
C GLY A 10 -22.66 0.68 27.36
N MET A 11 -21.75 0.73 26.39
CA MET A 11 -21.89 0.00 25.13
C MET A 11 -21.69 -1.50 25.33
N PHE A 12 -22.67 -2.29 24.90
CA PHE A 12 -22.62 -3.74 24.90
C PHE A 12 -22.17 -4.26 23.53
N THR A 13 -21.17 -5.14 23.53
CA THR A 13 -20.62 -5.77 22.32
C THR A 13 -20.71 -7.29 22.46
N VAL A 14 -21.05 -7.96 21.36
CA VAL A 14 -21.05 -9.42 21.26
C VAL A 14 -20.31 -9.85 19.99
N SER A 15 -19.41 -10.82 20.13
CA SER A 15 -18.79 -11.48 18.98
C SER A 15 -19.73 -12.56 18.44
N TRP A 16 -20.18 -12.38 17.20
CA TRP A 16 -21.08 -13.27 16.51
C TRP A 16 -20.52 -13.63 15.13
N GLN A 17 -20.50 -14.94 14.83
CA GLN A 17 -20.22 -15.45 13.50
C GLN A 17 -21.55 -15.84 12.83
N PRO A 18 -21.91 -15.21 11.70
CA PRO A 18 -23.13 -15.57 10.98
C PRO A 18 -23.04 -17.00 10.43
N PRO A 19 -24.09 -17.84 10.58
CA PRO A 19 -24.12 -19.18 10.03
C PRO A 19 -24.28 -19.21 8.51
N LYS A 20 -24.79 -18.11 7.92
CA LYS A 20 -24.93 -17.91 6.49
C LYS A 20 -24.99 -16.42 6.14
N GLU A 21 -24.69 -16.13 4.88
CA GLU A 21 -24.90 -14.81 4.28
C GLU A 21 -26.38 -14.44 4.20
N GLY A 22 -26.64 -13.14 4.11
CA GLY A 22 -27.97 -12.58 3.92
C GLY A 22 -28.26 -11.39 4.83
N LEU A 23 -29.52 -10.96 4.79
CA LEU A 23 -30.04 -9.92 5.66
C LEU A 23 -30.30 -10.49 7.05
N TRP A 24 -29.71 -9.86 8.06
CA TRP A 24 -29.90 -10.19 9.47
C TRP A 24 -30.40 -8.96 10.22
N TRP A 25 -31.24 -9.20 11.23
CA TRP A 25 -31.72 -8.16 12.14
C TRP A 25 -31.09 -8.39 13.50
N ILE A 26 -30.29 -7.43 13.94
CA ILE A 26 -29.76 -7.42 15.31
C ILE A 26 -30.82 -6.75 16.18
N ILE A 27 -31.34 -7.50 17.15
CA ILE A 27 -32.36 -7.01 18.09
C ILE A 27 -31.71 -6.93 19.48
N ALA A 28 -31.54 -5.71 19.97
CA ALA A 28 -31.16 -5.45 21.36
C ALA A 28 -32.43 -5.24 22.17
N SER A 29 -32.61 -6.01 23.24
CA SER A 29 -33.76 -5.88 24.14
C SER A 29 -33.31 -5.65 25.57
N PHE A 30 -33.98 -4.72 26.25
CA PHE A 30 -33.85 -4.46 27.66
C PHE A 30 -35.22 -4.71 28.30
N PRO A 31 -35.36 -5.71 29.19
CA PRO A 31 -36.64 -6.06 29.78
C PRO A 31 -37.17 -5.04 30.81
N GLY A 32 -36.40 -3.99 31.09
CA GLY A 32 -36.70 -3.04 32.15
C GLY A 32 -36.07 -3.44 33.49
N SER A 33 -36.15 -2.52 34.44
CA SER A 33 -35.79 -2.74 35.84
C SER A 33 -36.75 -1.94 36.73
N LYS A 34 -36.60 -2.01 38.06
CA LYS A 34 -37.47 -1.28 39.01
C LYS A 34 -37.57 0.23 38.71
N SER A 35 -36.53 0.81 38.11
CA SER A 35 -36.43 2.25 37.85
C SER A 35 -36.48 2.62 36.37
N TYR A 36 -36.56 1.65 35.45
CA TYR A 36 -36.50 1.92 34.01
C TYR A 36 -37.46 1.02 33.24
N TYR A 37 -38.21 1.60 32.30
CA TYR A 37 -39.12 0.86 31.45
C TYR A 37 -38.38 -0.08 30.48
N PRO A 38 -39.02 -1.17 30.03
CA PRO A 38 -38.52 -2.00 28.95
C PRO A 38 -38.33 -1.20 27.66
N SER A 39 -37.34 -1.58 26.87
CA SER A 39 -37.04 -0.96 25.57
C SER A 39 -36.41 -1.95 24.60
N CYS A 40 -36.52 -1.69 23.30
CA CYS A 40 -35.84 -2.46 22.27
C CYS A 40 -35.27 -1.55 21.15
N ALA A 41 -34.22 -2.02 20.50
CA ALA A 41 -33.64 -1.39 19.31
C ALA A 41 -33.34 -2.46 18.27
N GLN A 42 -33.52 -2.12 16.99
CA GLN A 42 -33.31 -3.05 15.89
C GLN A 42 -32.45 -2.41 14.82
N THR A 43 -31.45 -3.15 14.34
CA THR A 43 -30.54 -2.71 13.28
C THR A 43 -30.44 -3.80 12.22
N PRO A 44 -30.87 -3.54 10.97
CA PRO A 44 -30.65 -4.46 9.87
C PRO A 44 -29.19 -4.37 9.41
N ILE A 45 -28.58 -5.52 9.15
CA ILE A 45 -27.24 -5.64 8.56
C ILE A 45 -27.28 -6.67 7.44
N VAL A 46 -26.44 -6.47 6.42
CA VAL A 46 -26.24 -7.47 5.36
C VAL A 46 -24.89 -8.13 5.58
N VAL A 47 -24.90 -9.44 5.74
CA VAL A 47 -23.69 -10.26 5.79
C VAL A 47 -23.43 -10.81 4.41
N THR A 48 -22.28 -10.47 3.83
CA THR A 48 -21.83 -10.99 2.53
C THR A 48 -20.53 -11.77 2.69
N THR A 49 -20.21 -12.58 1.69
CA THR A 49 -18.87 -13.16 1.53
C THR A 49 -17.83 -12.05 1.52
N PRO A 50 -16.70 -12.22 2.22
CA PRO A 50 -15.57 -11.32 2.01
C PRO A 50 -15.11 -11.44 0.54
N PRO A 51 -14.55 -10.37 -0.04
CA PRO A 51 -13.89 -10.46 -1.34
C PRO A 51 -12.86 -11.58 -1.32
N PRO A 52 -12.65 -12.29 -2.45
CA PRO A 52 -11.59 -13.28 -2.54
C PRO A 52 -10.25 -12.63 -2.17
N ALA A 53 -9.44 -13.37 -1.41
CA ALA A 53 -8.08 -12.91 -1.11
C ALA A 53 -7.32 -12.67 -2.43
N PRO A 54 -6.43 -11.67 -2.48
CA PRO A 54 -5.60 -11.47 -3.66
C PRO A 54 -4.80 -12.76 -3.94
N THR A 55 -4.87 -13.23 -5.18
CA THR A 55 -4.08 -14.37 -5.62
C THR A 55 -2.60 -13.98 -5.55
N PRO A 56 -1.74 -14.76 -4.87
CA PRO A 56 -0.30 -14.54 -4.92
C PRO A 56 0.17 -14.57 -6.38
N ALA A 57 1.12 -13.69 -6.74
CA ALA A 57 1.70 -13.70 -8.08
C ALA A 57 2.32 -15.08 -8.36
N THR A 58 2.03 -15.65 -9.53
CA THR A 58 2.73 -16.85 -9.97
C THR A 58 4.20 -16.54 -10.27
N PRO A 59 5.11 -17.53 -10.17
CA PRO A 59 6.51 -17.33 -10.55
C PRO A 59 6.66 -16.72 -11.95
N GLU A 60 5.85 -17.16 -12.91
CA GLU A 60 5.82 -16.64 -14.27
C GLU A 60 5.40 -15.16 -14.36
N GLN A 61 4.42 -14.72 -13.54
CA GLN A 61 4.03 -13.31 -13.46
C GLN A 61 5.14 -12.44 -12.88
N VAL A 62 5.84 -12.94 -11.87
CA VAL A 62 6.99 -12.23 -11.28
C VAL A 62 8.11 -12.10 -12.31
N GLU A 63 8.42 -13.18 -13.04
CA GLU A 63 9.47 -13.21 -14.05
C GLU A 63 9.14 -12.32 -15.25
N ALA A 64 7.88 -12.28 -15.68
CA ALA A 64 7.40 -11.38 -16.74
C ALA A 64 7.54 -9.91 -16.34
N VAL A 65 7.15 -9.55 -15.11
CA VAL A 65 7.32 -8.19 -14.59
C VAL A 65 8.81 -7.84 -14.49
N GLN A 66 9.64 -8.70 -13.93
CA GLN A 66 11.09 -8.48 -13.84
C GLN A 66 11.73 -8.28 -15.22
N SER A 67 11.36 -9.12 -16.20
CA SER A 67 11.84 -9.00 -17.57
C SER A 67 11.44 -7.68 -18.21
N SER A 68 10.18 -7.24 -18.02
CA SER A 68 9.69 -5.95 -18.51
C SER A 68 10.43 -4.76 -17.88
N VAL A 69 10.74 -4.85 -16.59
CA VAL A 69 11.48 -3.81 -15.85
C VAL A 69 12.93 -3.75 -16.34
N ILE A 70 13.59 -4.89 -16.55
CA ILE A 70 14.96 -4.93 -17.07
C ILE A 70 15.01 -4.35 -18.49
N GLN A 71 14.08 -4.74 -19.38
CA GLN A 71 14.06 -4.24 -20.76
C GLN A 71 13.83 -2.72 -20.86
N THR A 72 13.07 -2.15 -19.92
CA THR A 72 12.80 -0.70 -19.89
C THR A 72 13.91 0.09 -19.20
N LEU A 73 14.47 -0.40 -18.09
CA LEU A 73 15.48 0.33 -17.32
C LEU A 73 16.90 0.21 -17.88
N LEU A 74 17.27 -0.95 -18.42
CA LEU A 74 18.63 -1.19 -18.92
C LEU A 74 19.07 -0.16 -19.98
N PRO A 75 18.29 0.15 -21.04
CA PRO A 75 18.73 1.14 -22.04
C PRO A 75 18.82 2.56 -21.45
N ILE A 76 17.97 2.91 -20.48
CA ILE A 76 18.02 4.21 -19.79
C ILE A 76 19.32 4.34 -19.00
N VAL A 77 19.67 3.32 -18.21
CA VAL A 77 20.91 3.30 -17.43
C VAL A 77 22.13 3.34 -18.35
N VAL A 78 22.14 2.52 -19.42
CA VAL A 78 23.24 2.50 -20.39
C VAL A 78 23.40 3.86 -21.07
N SER A 79 22.30 4.49 -21.50
CA SER A 79 22.32 5.83 -22.11
C SER A 79 22.90 6.87 -21.16
N LEU A 80 22.48 6.86 -19.89
CA LEU A 80 22.95 7.80 -18.88
C LEU A 80 24.46 7.63 -18.62
N VAL A 81 24.95 6.39 -18.51
CA VAL A 81 26.38 6.10 -18.36
C VAL A 81 27.19 6.64 -19.55
N ILE A 82 26.70 6.45 -20.77
CA ILE A 82 27.36 6.98 -21.98
C ILE A 82 27.43 8.51 -21.94
N VAL A 83 26.34 9.18 -21.59
CA VAL A 83 26.31 10.65 -21.48
C VAL A 83 27.31 11.16 -20.44
N VAL A 84 27.39 10.51 -19.27
CA VAL A 84 28.35 10.87 -18.22
C VAL A 84 29.79 10.71 -18.72
N ILE A 85 30.11 9.62 -19.40
CA ILE A 85 31.44 9.39 -19.98
C ILE A 85 31.79 10.49 -20.98
N ILE A 86 30.86 10.83 -21.89
CA ILE A 86 31.06 11.89 -22.87
C ILE A 86 31.33 13.23 -22.17
N CYS A 87 30.51 13.61 -21.17
CA CYS A 87 30.72 14.84 -20.41
C CYS A 87 32.10 14.87 -19.73
N LEU A 88 32.53 13.78 -19.10
CA LEU A 88 33.84 13.69 -18.47
C LEU A 88 34.99 13.80 -19.49
N CYS A 89 34.84 13.17 -20.66
CA CYS A 89 35.82 13.27 -21.75
C CYS A 89 35.95 14.71 -22.27
N LEU A 90 34.82 15.41 -22.46
CA LEU A 90 34.80 16.80 -22.90
C LEU A 90 35.45 17.74 -21.86
N VAL A 91 35.08 17.61 -20.58
CA VAL A 91 35.71 18.39 -19.50
C VAL A 91 37.21 18.12 -19.40
N ALA A 92 37.64 16.86 -19.51
CA ALA A 92 39.06 16.52 -19.49
C ALA A 92 39.81 17.10 -20.70
N TYR A 93 39.18 17.13 -21.87
CA TYR A 93 39.72 17.74 -23.08
C TYR A 93 39.89 19.26 -22.91
N ASP A 94 38.86 19.95 -22.40
CA ASP A 94 38.87 21.39 -22.13
C ASP A 94 39.94 21.77 -21.10
N ILE A 95 40.09 20.99 -20.03
CA ILE A 95 41.16 21.20 -19.05
C ILE A 95 42.53 21.03 -19.71
N ARG A 96 42.72 20.03 -20.58
CA ARG A 96 44.01 19.81 -21.26
C ARG A 96 44.35 20.93 -22.24
N ILE A 97 43.40 21.40 -23.04
CA ILE A 97 43.64 22.46 -24.03
C ILE A 97 43.95 23.79 -23.34
N ASN A 98 43.19 24.16 -22.32
CA ASN A 98 43.42 25.38 -21.54
C ASN A 98 44.78 25.37 -20.84
N ARG A 99 45.19 24.22 -20.27
CA ARG A 99 46.53 24.06 -19.67
C ARG A 99 47.65 24.20 -20.69
N LYS A 100 47.46 23.78 -21.95
CA LYS A 100 48.45 23.96 -23.02
C LYS A 100 48.57 25.44 -23.42
N ILE A 101 47.45 26.14 -23.58
CA ILE A 101 47.42 27.56 -23.96
C ILE A 101 48.10 28.45 -22.90
N LEU A 102 47.77 28.24 -21.62
CA LEU A 102 48.39 29.01 -20.52
C LEU A 102 49.92 28.86 -20.48
N ARG A 103 50.46 27.68 -20.79
CA ARG A 103 51.92 27.46 -20.85
C ARG A 103 52.61 28.20 -21.99
N GLN A 104 51.91 28.49 -23.09
CA GLN A 104 52.47 29.22 -24.23
C GLN A 104 52.50 30.73 -23.98
N ILE A 105 51.56 31.27 -23.20
CA ILE A 105 51.49 32.71 -22.87
C ILE A 105 52.48 33.11 -21.77
N THR A 106 52.87 32.16 -20.91
CA THR A 106 53.77 32.43 -19.76
C THR A 106 55.27 32.25 -20.12
N ARG A 107 55.61 32.09 -21.40
CA ARG A 107 56.98 31.97 -21.93
C ARG A 107 57.27 33.12 -22.87
#